data_AF-A0A374NGN9-F1
#
_entry.id   AF-A0A374NGN9-F1
#
_cell.length_a   1.000
_cell.length_b   1.000
_cell.length_c   1.000
_cell.angle_alpha   90.00
_cell.angle_beta   90.00
_cell.angle_gamma   90.00
#
_symmetry.space_group_name_H-M   'P 1'
#
loop_
_entity.id
_entity.type
_entity.pdbx_description
1 polymer ?
#
loop_
_entity_poly.entity_id
_entity_poly.type
_entity_poly.pdbx_seq_one_letter_code
_entity_poly.pdbx_strand_id
1 'polypeptide(L)'
;WFLQGDYNSGKITLFKYYPDKNPEMIIQLNIEDVDLYNLRIIGEDVYIVSEDDEFVSYYPESFRFSKGVNESVSMIADQKVYLSAWVEEGWDDENDCETEEYNYYEKVVERDFKGNLLSETLGSLQQHADGTWWIA
;
A
#
# COMPACT_ATOMS: atom_id res chain seq x y z
N TRP A 1 14.64 -0.55 8.08
CA TRP A 1 14.42 -1.86 7.44
C TRP A 1 14.71 -1.72 5.96
N PHE A 2 15.14 -2.77 5.29
CA PHE A 2 15.27 -2.76 3.83
C PHE A 2 15.05 -4.17 3.26
N LEU A 3 14.61 -4.22 2.01
CA LEU A 3 14.55 -5.45 1.22
C LEU A 3 15.80 -5.58 0.37
N GLN A 4 16.37 -6.78 0.31
CA GLN A 4 17.41 -7.16 -0.63
C GLN A 4 16.87 -8.24 -1.56
N GLY A 5 16.85 -7.97 -2.86
CA GLY A 5 16.59 -8.98 -3.88
C GLY A 5 17.90 -9.57 -4.41
N ASP A 6 18.07 -10.88 -4.30
CA ASP A 6 19.15 -11.65 -4.92
C ASP A 6 18.58 -12.56 -6.00
N TYR A 7 18.73 -12.14 -7.26
CA TYR A 7 18.23 -12.86 -8.42
C TYR A 7 19.04 -14.13 -8.73
N ASN A 8 20.27 -14.26 -8.23
CA ASN A 8 21.06 -15.48 -8.45
C ASN A 8 20.55 -16.63 -7.59
N SER A 9 20.20 -16.33 -6.33
CA SER A 9 19.61 -17.31 -5.41
C SER A 9 18.08 -17.37 -5.48
N GLY A 10 17.44 -16.42 -6.17
CA GLY A 10 15.99 -16.36 -6.31
C GLY A 10 15.30 -15.94 -5.01
N LYS A 11 15.90 -15.03 -4.23
CA LYS A 11 15.45 -14.67 -2.87
C LYS A 11 15.17 -13.19 -2.70
N ILE A 12 14.11 -12.87 -1.95
CA ILE A 12 13.89 -11.55 -1.35
C ILE A 12 14.12 -11.69 0.15
N THR A 13 14.99 -10.85 0.73
CA THR A 13 15.32 -10.91 2.15
C THR A 13 15.02 -9.58 2.83
N LEU A 14 14.27 -9.63 3.94
CA LEU A 14 14.05 -8.48 4.81
C LEU A 14 15.15 -8.41 5.85
N PHE A 15 15.80 -7.26 5.93
CA PHE A 15 16.80 -6.97 6.95
C PHE A 15 16.35 -5.84 7.88
N LYS A 16 16.64 -6.05 9.16
CA LYS A 16 16.66 -4.99 10.17
C LYS A 16 18.08 -4.44 10.25
N TYR A 17 18.20 -3.11 10.18
CA TYR A 17 19.50 -2.45 10.21
C TYR A 17 19.48 -1.29 11.19
N TYR A 18 20.57 -1.18 11.95
CA TYR A 18 20.91 -0.04 12.78
C TYR A 18 22.29 0.44 12.35
N PRO A 19 22.54 1.77 12.36
CA PRO A 19 23.88 2.30 12.11
C PRO A 19 24.93 1.58 12.95
N ASP A 20 26.09 1.32 12.34
CA ASP A 20 27.25 0.67 12.95
C ASP A 20 27.03 -0.79 13.44
N LYS A 21 25.91 -1.41 13.08
CA LYS A 21 25.66 -2.85 13.34
C LYS A 21 25.56 -3.63 12.04
N ASN A 22 25.90 -4.93 12.11
CA ASN A 22 25.62 -5.84 11.01
C ASN A 22 24.09 -5.97 10.82
N PRO A 23 23.58 -5.94 9.58
CA PRO A 23 22.16 -6.19 9.31
C PRO A 23 21.73 -7.56 9.87
N GLU A 24 20.59 -7.57 10.54
CA GLU A 24 19.93 -8.79 11.03
C GLU A 24 18.93 -9.28 9.99
N MET A 25 19.07 -10.52 9.54
CA MET A 25 18.12 -11.17 8.65
C MET A 25 16.85 -11.54 9.42
N ILE A 26 15.68 -11.14 8.90
CA ILE A 26 14.40 -11.30 9.60
C ILE A 26 13.56 -12.38 8.95
N ILE A 27 13.42 -12.32 7.62
CA ILE A 27 12.78 -13.35 6.82
C ILE A 27 13.37 -13.36 5.41
N GLN A 28 13.30 -14.51 4.76
CA GLN A 28 13.65 -14.70 3.36
C GLN A 28 12.49 -15.39 2.64
N LEU A 29 12.05 -14.79 1.52
CA LEU A 29 11.00 -15.28 0.63
C LEU A 29 11.63 -15.75 -0.68
N ASN A 30 10.97 -16.68 -1.38
CA ASN A 30 11.37 -17.00 -2.75
C ASN A 30 10.82 -15.93 -3.71
N ILE A 31 11.62 -15.52 -4.70
CA ILE A 31 11.19 -14.59 -5.74
C ILE A 31 10.03 -15.17 -6.56
N GLU A 32 9.95 -16.50 -6.73
CA GLU A 32 8.85 -17.14 -7.45
C GLU A 32 7.49 -17.04 -6.74
N ASP A 33 7.50 -16.80 -5.42
CA ASP A 33 6.29 -16.68 -4.59
C ASP A 33 5.86 -15.22 -4.36
N VAL A 34 6.64 -14.25 -4.87
CA VAL A 34 6.49 -12.82 -4.61
C VAL A 34 6.34 -12.06 -5.92
N ASP A 35 5.31 -11.23 -6.01
CA ASP A 35 5.21 -10.26 -7.10
C ASP A 35 6.17 -9.11 -6.80
N LEU A 36 7.12 -8.89 -7.72
CA LEU A 36 8.12 -7.84 -7.59
C LEU A 36 7.58 -6.47 -8.03
N TYR A 37 6.42 -6.42 -8.69
CA TYR A 37 5.82 -5.17 -9.12
C TYR A 37 5.27 -4.39 -7.91
N ASN A 38 5.71 -3.14 -7.77
CA ASN A 38 5.43 -2.27 -6.61
C ASN A 38 5.67 -2.92 -5.24
N LEU A 39 6.63 -3.86 -5.17
CA LEU A 39 7.06 -4.49 -3.93
C LEU A 39 7.71 -3.46 -2.99
N ARG A 40 7.21 -3.35 -1.76
CA ARG A 40 7.67 -2.36 -0.79
C ARG A 40 7.47 -2.81 0.65
N ILE A 41 8.09 -2.04 1.56
CA ILE A 41 7.85 -2.14 2.99
C ILE A 41 6.90 -1.01 3.39
N ILE A 42 5.81 -1.32 4.09
CA ILE A 42 4.87 -0.32 4.63
C ILE A 42 4.43 -0.67 6.05
N GLY A 43 3.75 0.29 6.69
CA GLY A 43 3.05 0.12 7.96
C GLY A 43 3.78 0.66 9.19
N GLU A 44 3.05 0.78 10.30
CA GLU A 44 3.64 1.03 11.62
C GLU A 44 4.46 -0.18 12.09
N ASP A 45 3.89 -1.37 11.90
CA ASP A 45 4.62 -2.63 11.88
C ASP A 45 5.18 -2.89 10.48
N VAL A 46 6.15 -3.79 10.38
CA VAL A 46 6.86 -4.06 9.12
C VAL A 46 6.07 -5.04 8.28
N TYR A 47 5.43 -4.56 7.22
CA TYR A 47 4.81 -5.41 6.21
C TYR A 47 5.64 -5.47 4.93
N ILE A 48 5.75 -6.64 4.32
CA ILE A 48 6.26 -6.80 2.96
C ILE A 48 5.05 -6.98 2.05
N VAL A 49 4.85 -6.05 1.12
CA VAL A 49 3.64 -6.01 0.29
C VAL A 49 3.97 -5.73 -1.16
N SER A 50 3.14 -6.22 -2.06
CA SER A 50 3.09 -5.77 -3.46
C SER A 50 1.69 -5.23 -3.77
N GLU A 51 1.62 -4.42 -4.82
CA GLU A 51 0.35 -3.80 -5.23
C GLU A 51 0.28 -3.65 -6.74
N ASP A 52 -0.74 -4.27 -7.33
CA ASP A 52 -1.14 -4.06 -8.72
C ASP A 52 -2.67 -3.98 -8.82
N ASP A 53 -3.34 -4.94 -9.46
CA ASP A 53 -4.80 -5.10 -9.37
C ASP A 53 -5.25 -5.63 -7.99
N GLU A 54 -4.41 -6.49 -7.39
CA GLU A 54 -4.57 -6.96 -6.01
C GLU A 54 -3.54 -6.30 -5.10
N PHE A 55 -3.93 -6.11 -3.85
CA PHE A 55 -3.00 -5.88 -2.77
C PHE A 55 -2.64 -7.21 -2.12
N VAL A 56 -1.34 -7.49 -1.96
CA VAL A 56 -0.85 -8.73 -1.37
C VAL A 56 0.14 -8.42 -0.26
N SER A 57 -0.10 -8.97 0.93
CA SER A 57 0.88 -9.02 2.02
C SER A 57 1.54 -10.40 2.06
N TYR A 58 2.86 -10.41 2.20
CA TYR A 58 3.69 -11.62 2.33
C TYR A 58 4.22 -11.82 3.74
N TYR A 59 4.34 -10.74 4.51
CA TYR A 59 4.87 -10.73 5.88
C TYR A 59 4.25 -9.56 6.64
N PRO A 60 3.98 -9.69 7.96
CA PRO A 60 4.16 -10.88 8.79
C PRO A 60 3.07 -11.93 8.59
N GLU A 61 1.92 -11.53 8.06
CA GLU A 61 0.80 -12.42 7.73
C GLU A 61 0.53 -12.37 6.22
N SER A 62 0.21 -13.53 5.65
CA SER A 62 -0.20 -13.61 4.26
C SER A 62 -1.69 -13.33 4.13
N PHE A 63 -2.04 -12.27 3.43
CA PHE A 63 -3.41 -11.94 3.08
C PHE A 63 -3.42 -11.16 1.75
N ARG A 64 -4.59 -11.13 1.10
CA ARG A 64 -4.77 -10.40 -0.16
C ARG A 64 -6.22 -9.98 -0.33
N PHE A 65 -6.42 -8.91 -1.09
CA PHE A 65 -7.73 -8.51 -1.58
C PHE A 65 -7.61 -7.66 -2.85
N SER A 66 -8.67 -7.65 -3.65
CA SER A 66 -8.77 -6.78 -4.83
C SER A 66 -9.05 -5.33 -4.43
N LYS A 67 -8.49 -4.38 -5.17
CA LYS A 67 -8.75 -2.95 -5.00
C LYS A 67 -9.42 -2.35 -6.23
N GLY A 68 -10.03 -1.18 -6.05
CA GLY A 68 -10.52 -0.37 -7.16
C GLY A 68 -9.37 0.13 -8.02
N VAL A 69 -9.65 0.37 -9.29
CA VAL A 69 -8.68 0.95 -10.25
C VAL A 69 -8.22 2.34 -9.81
N ASN A 70 -9.06 3.03 -9.04
CA ASN A 70 -8.83 4.33 -8.48
C ASN A 70 -8.22 4.32 -7.06
N GLU A 71 -7.91 3.13 -6.53
CA GLU A 71 -7.39 2.97 -5.17
C GLU A 71 -5.90 2.63 -5.18
N SER A 72 -5.18 3.13 -4.17
CA SER A 72 -3.80 2.74 -3.87
C SER A 72 -3.55 2.62 -2.36
N VAL A 73 -2.77 1.62 -1.93
CA VAL A 73 -2.52 1.38 -0.50
C VAL A 73 -1.44 2.33 0.02
N SER A 74 -1.78 3.10 1.03
CA SER A 74 -0.85 4.05 1.66
C SER A 74 -0.10 3.43 2.83
N MET A 75 -0.81 2.76 3.75
CA MET A 75 -0.21 2.17 4.95
C MET A 75 -1.04 1.06 5.59
N ILE A 76 -0.42 0.35 6.54
CA ILE A 76 -1.11 -0.55 7.48
C ILE A 76 -0.88 -0.04 8.90
N ALA A 77 -1.95 0.16 9.66
CA ALA A 77 -1.92 0.53 11.08
C ALA A 77 -3.15 0.02 11.80
N ASP A 78 -3.03 -0.25 13.10
CA ASP A 78 -4.14 -0.72 13.95
C ASP A 78 -4.95 -1.89 13.33
N GLN A 79 -4.23 -2.84 12.70
CA GLN A 79 -4.81 -3.97 11.96
C GLN A 79 -5.79 -3.58 10.83
N LYS A 80 -5.59 -2.42 10.23
CA LYS A 80 -6.34 -1.93 9.08
C LYS A 80 -5.40 -1.55 7.94
N VAL A 81 -5.91 -1.67 6.73
CA VAL A 81 -5.26 -1.18 5.51
C VAL A 81 -5.92 0.13 5.13
N TYR A 82 -5.11 1.19 4.99
CA TYR A 82 -5.55 2.51 4.56
C TYR A 82 -5.18 2.72 3.10
N LEU A 83 -6.17 3.08 2.30
CA LEU A 83 -6.02 3.35 0.87
C LEU A 83 -6.42 4.79 0.57
N SER A 84 -5.70 5.43 -0.34
CA SER A 84 -6.18 6.63 -1.04
C SER A 84 -7.06 6.20 -2.22
N ALA A 85 -8.21 6.83 -2.39
CA ALA A 85 -9.06 6.64 -3.56
C ALA A 85 -9.39 7.99 -4.18
N TRP A 86 -9.02 8.18 -5.45
CA TRP A 86 -9.47 9.36 -6.20
C TRP A 86 -10.90 9.14 -6.70
N VAL A 87 -11.70 10.19 -6.65
CA VAL A 87 -13.09 10.20 -7.13
C VAL A 87 -13.22 11.34 -8.13
N GLU A 88 -13.68 10.99 -9.32
CA GLU A 88 -13.93 11.91 -10.41
C GLU A 88 -15.40 11.80 -10.79
N GLU A 89 -16.12 12.90 -10.64
CA GLU A 89 -17.54 13.04 -10.96
C GLU A 89 -17.69 14.09 -12.07
N GLY A 90 -18.74 13.95 -12.89
CA GLY A 90 -19.05 14.94 -13.93
C GLY A 90 -18.07 14.96 -15.11
N TRP A 91 -17.35 13.85 -15.35
CA TRP A 91 -16.59 13.63 -16.59
C TRP A 91 -17.52 13.08 -17.69
N ASP A 92 -17.45 13.63 -18.90
CA ASP A 92 -18.18 13.16 -20.08
C ASP A 92 -17.27 12.29 -20.95
N ASP A 93 -17.41 10.97 -20.80
CA ASP A 93 -16.64 9.98 -21.58
C ASP A 93 -16.91 10.04 -23.09
N GLU A 94 -18.08 10.52 -23.53
CA GLU A 94 -18.42 10.58 -24.97
C GLU A 94 -17.70 11.73 -25.67
N ASN A 95 -17.59 12.87 -24.98
CA ASN A 95 -16.99 14.09 -25.52
C ASN A 95 -15.56 14.36 -25.02
N ASP A 96 -15.05 13.52 -24.12
CA ASP A 96 -13.70 13.63 -23.54
C ASP A 96 -13.49 14.99 -22.85
N CYS A 97 -14.48 15.44 -22.06
CA CYS A 97 -14.44 16.74 -21.39
C CYS A 97 -15.15 16.79 -20.03
N GLU A 98 -14.80 17.81 -19.25
CA GLU A 98 -15.49 18.13 -17.99
C GLU A 98 -16.88 18.74 -18.23
N THR A 99 -17.85 18.37 -17.40
CA THR A 99 -19.18 19.01 -17.35
C THR A 99 -19.21 20.14 -16.31
N GLU A 100 -20.30 20.91 -16.27
CA GLU A 100 -20.48 21.95 -15.22
C GLU A 100 -20.52 21.38 -13.79
N GLU A 101 -20.81 20.08 -13.66
CA GLU A 101 -20.85 19.36 -12.38
C GLU A 101 -19.52 18.64 -12.07
N TYR A 102 -18.45 18.94 -12.81
CA TYR A 102 -17.16 18.29 -12.62
C TYR A 102 -16.59 18.51 -11.23
N ASN A 103 -16.18 17.43 -10.60
CA ASN A 103 -15.57 17.46 -9.28
C ASN A 103 -14.53 16.33 -9.17
N TYR A 104 -13.34 16.70 -8.71
CA TYR A 104 -12.24 15.77 -8.46
C TYR A 104 -11.76 15.92 -7.02
N TYR A 105 -11.80 14.82 -6.28
CA TYR A 105 -11.40 14.81 -4.87
C TYR A 105 -10.86 13.44 -4.45
N GLU A 106 -10.25 13.38 -3.27
CA GLU A 106 -9.78 12.13 -2.68
C GLU A 106 -10.61 11.75 -1.45
N LYS A 107 -10.64 10.46 -1.19
CA LYS A 107 -11.10 9.89 0.08
C LYS A 107 -10.09 8.88 0.59
N VAL A 108 -10.02 8.74 1.90
CA VAL A 108 -9.33 7.67 2.59
C VAL A 108 -10.31 6.52 2.82
N VAL A 109 -9.95 5.34 2.35
CA VAL A 109 -10.71 4.10 2.50
C VAL A 109 -9.99 3.21 3.52
N GLU A 110 -10.72 2.76 4.53
CA GLU A 110 -10.22 1.79 5.52
C GLU A 110 -10.77 0.40 5.21
N ARG A 111 -9.90 -0.60 5.17
CA ARG A 111 -10.29 -2.02 5.02
C ARG A 111 -9.66 -2.90 6.09
N ASP A 112 -10.34 -4.00 6.42
CA ASP A 112 -9.71 -5.09 7.17
C ASP A 112 -8.80 -5.95 6.26
N PHE A 113 -8.07 -6.91 6.84
CA PHE A 113 -7.18 -7.80 6.07
C PHE A 113 -7.90 -8.77 5.13
N LYS A 114 -9.24 -8.89 5.23
CA LYS A 114 -10.06 -9.64 4.27
C LYS A 114 -10.53 -8.76 3.11
N GLY A 115 -10.19 -7.47 3.13
CA GLY A 115 -10.62 -6.49 2.12
C GLY A 115 -12.03 -5.95 2.35
N ASN A 116 -12.65 -6.20 3.52
CA ASN A 116 -13.96 -5.64 3.80
C ASN A 116 -13.82 -4.14 4.09
N LEU A 117 -14.69 -3.34 3.48
CA LEU A 117 -14.79 -1.91 3.75
C LEU A 117 -15.21 -1.66 5.22
N LEU A 118 -14.45 -0.82 5.91
CA LEU A 118 -14.73 -0.39 7.29
C LEU A 118 -15.25 1.05 7.33
N SER A 119 -14.62 1.97 6.59
CA SER A 119 -15.02 3.37 6.52
C SER A 119 -14.49 4.04 5.26
N GLU A 120 -15.08 5.20 4.94
CA GLU A 120 -14.60 6.13 3.93
C GLU A 120 -14.65 7.55 4.51
N THR A 121 -13.58 8.31 4.36
CA THR A 121 -13.47 9.67 4.88
C THR A 121 -12.95 10.60 3.78
N LEU A 122 -13.62 11.73 3.53
CA LEU A 122 -13.15 12.72 2.57
C LEU A 122 -11.79 13.28 3.00
N GLY A 123 -10.91 13.48 2.02
CA GLY A 123 -9.56 14.01 2.23
C GLY A 123 -8.47 13.04 1.80
N SER A 124 -7.24 13.47 2.01
CA SER A 124 -6.03 12.74 1.62
C SER A 124 -5.23 12.32 2.85
N LEU A 125 -4.71 11.09 2.85
CA LEU A 125 -3.87 10.62 3.94
C LEU A 125 -2.45 11.20 3.78
N GLN A 126 -1.99 11.97 4.75
CA GLN A 126 -0.69 12.64 4.72
C GLN A 126 0.17 12.23 5.92
N GLN A 127 1.50 12.21 5.71
CA GLN A 127 2.49 11.90 6.74
C GLN A 127 3.34 13.13 7.08
N HIS A 128 3.57 13.34 8.37
CA HIS A 128 4.24 14.52 8.91
C HIS A 128 5.73 14.20 8.96
N ALA A 129 6.56 15.23 9.12
CA ALA A 129 8.00 15.03 9.27
C ALA A 129 8.38 14.17 10.48
N ASP A 130 7.51 14.08 11.49
CA ASP A 130 7.67 13.23 12.68
C ASP A 130 7.13 11.80 12.49
N GLY A 131 6.58 11.48 11.32
CA GLY A 131 6.04 10.16 10.96
C GLY A 131 4.57 9.97 11.33
N THR A 132 3.92 10.92 11.99
CA THR A 132 2.48 10.85 12.31
C THR A 132 1.62 11.04 11.06
N TRP A 133 0.44 10.42 11.06
CA TRP A 133 -0.49 10.44 9.93
C TRP A 133 -1.78 11.21 10.28
N TRP A 134 -2.34 11.93 9.31
CA TRP A 134 -3.65 12.57 9.41
C TRP A 134 -4.35 12.61 8.06
N ILE A 135 -5.66 12.86 8.11
CA ILE A 135 -6.47 13.11 6.92
C ILE A 135 -6.57 14.63 6.76
N ALA A 136 -6.05 15.14 5.64
CA ALA A 136 -6.05 16.54 5.25
C ALA A 136 -7.27 16.89 4.37
#